data_AF-A0A8D8AU86-F1
#
_entry.id   AF-A0A8D8AU86-F1
#
_cell.length_a   1.000
_cell.length_b   1.000
_cell.length_c   1.000
_cell.angle_alpha   90.00
_cell.angle_beta   90.00
_cell.angle_gamma   90.00
#
_symmetry.space_group_name_H-M   'P 1'
#
loop_
_entity.id
_entity.type
_entity.pdbx_description
1 polymer ?
#
loop_
_entity_poly.entity_id
_entity_poly.type
_entity_poly.pdbx_seq_one_letter_code
_entity_poly.pdbx_strand_id
1 'polypeptide(L)'
;MFERYLAALEYPAEGGINIDNPKEFRNIVLWLEDQKIRHYTIEDRANLRKVGSSDEWDPAYVKYKLDLKFPTDLKSKSEELTWLFLYAIKLEYSDNADRYRPVTAARKLDEEKKATAAPEIKSTNPFDNIDFTSADFEEGSRKLAEKLGVAYHPDHLVSLRAAGRVISTQFNKDTLKEPIITGKPFPLDE
;
A
#
# COMPACT_ATOMS: atom_id res chain seq x y z
N MET A 1 -5.30 -3.81 10.54
CA MET A 1 -4.89 -2.83 11.58
C MET A 1 -3.54 -3.19 12.24
N PHE A 2 -3.35 -4.44 12.66
CA PHE A 2 -2.17 -4.88 13.41
C PHE A 2 -0.92 -5.18 12.57
N GLU A 3 -1.04 -5.24 11.25
CA GLU A 3 0.04 -5.58 10.30
C GLU A 3 1.35 -4.82 10.57
N ARG A 4 1.27 -3.52 10.85
CA ARG A 4 2.45 -2.69 11.16
C ARG A 4 3.19 -3.16 12.41
N TYR A 5 2.45 -3.59 13.45
CA TYR A 5 3.03 -4.06 14.71
C TYR A 5 3.61 -5.47 14.55
N LEU A 6 2.91 -6.32 13.81
CA LEU A 6 3.37 -7.67 13.47
C LEU A 6 4.64 -7.64 12.64
N ALA A 7 4.69 -6.76 11.63
CA ALA A 7 5.89 -6.56 10.82
C ALA A 7 7.06 -6.03 11.66
N ALA A 8 6.81 -5.06 12.56
CA ALA A 8 7.84 -4.52 13.44
C ALA A 8 8.41 -5.57 14.41
N LEU A 9 7.60 -6.56 14.81
CA LEU A 9 7.99 -7.64 15.71
C LEU A 9 8.44 -8.90 14.97
N GLU A 10 8.43 -8.91 13.63
CA GLU A 10 8.78 -10.06 12.78
C GLU A 10 7.91 -11.29 13.08
N TYR A 11 6.60 -11.08 13.25
CA TYR A 11 5.64 -12.17 13.50
C TYR A 11 5.52 -13.10 12.27
N PRO A 12 5.65 -14.43 12.43
CA PRO A 12 5.79 -15.36 11.31
C PRO A 12 4.49 -15.70 10.55
N ALA A 13 3.35 -15.09 10.87
CA ALA A 13 2.11 -15.41 10.17
C ALA A 13 1.96 -14.62 8.86
N GLU A 14 1.86 -15.36 7.76
CA GLU A 14 1.49 -14.82 6.45
C GLU A 14 -0.04 -14.70 6.37
N GLY A 15 -0.57 -13.58 6.85
CA GLY A 15 -2.01 -13.31 6.80
C GLY A 15 -2.48 -12.41 7.94
N GLY A 16 -3.57 -11.67 7.69
CA GLY A 16 -4.21 -10.86 8.71
C GLY A 16 -4.63 -11.70 9.92
N ILE A 17 -4.61 -11.08 11.11
CA ILE A 17 -5.00 -11.72 12.37
C ILE A 17 -6.48 -11.50 12.65
N ASN A 18 -7.18 -12.55 13.09
CA ASN A 18 -8.54 -12.45 13.61
C ASN A 18 -8.56 -12.48 15.15
N ILE A 19 -8.76 -11.31 15.77
CA ILE A 19 -8.80 -11.17 17.24
C ILE A 19 -10.10 -11.71 17.85
N ASP A 20 -11.17 -11.79 17.06
CA ASP A 20 -12.45 -12.33 17.52
C ASP A 20 -12.36 -13.84 17.72
N ASN A 21 -11.43 -14.50 17.03
CA ASN A 21 -11.09 -15.90 17.26
C ASN A 21 -10.26 -16.02 18.56
N PRO A 22 -10.81 -16.62 19.63
CA PRO A 22 -10.13 -16.72 20.91
C PRO A 22 -8.83 -17.52 20.81
N LYS A 23 -8.74 -18.51 19.94
CA LYS A 23 -7.53 -19.33 19.79
C LYS A 23 -6.39 -18.53 19.17
N GLU A 24 -6.68 -17.72 18.16
CA GLU A 24 -5.68 -16.83 17.54
C GLU A 24 -5.19 -15.77 18.51
N PHE A 25 -6.09 -15.11 19.23
CA PHE A 25 -5.73 -14.14 20.28
C PHE A 25 -4.77 -14.76 21.31
N ARG A 26 -5.12 -15.93 21.84
CA ARG A 26 -4.31 -16.65 22.84
C ARG A 26 -2.93 -17.05 22.29
N ASN A 27 -2.89 -17.50 21.03
CA ASN A 27 -1.63 -17.85 20.36
C ASN A 27 -0.70 -16.64 20.23
N ILE A 28 -1.24 -15.46 19.93
CA ILE A 28 -0.43 -14.23 19.79
C ILE A 28 0.12 -13.80 21.14
N VAL A 29 -0.72 -13.80 22.19
CA VAL A 29 -0.27 -13.49 23.55
C VAL A 29 0.85 -14.44 23.98
N LEU A 30 0.68 -15.75 23.71
CA LEU A 30 1.70 -16.75 24.00
C LEU A 30 2.99 -16.49 23.21
N TRP A 31 2.89 -16.19 21.92
CA TRP A 31 4.06 -15.90 21.09
C TRP A 31 4.79 -14.64 21.56
N LEU A 32 4.05 -13.57 21.90
CA LEU A 32 4.62 -12.35 22.45
C LEU A 32 5.38 -12.64 23.73
N GLU A 33 4.82 -13.45 24.63
CA GLU A 33 5.48 -13.87 25.85
C GLU A 33 6.72 -14.75 25.59
N ASP A 34 6.65 -15.71 24.67
CA ASP A 34 7.77 -16.61 24.39
C ASP A 34 8.93 -15.92 23.64
N GLN A 35 8.63 -15.00 22.72
CA GLN A 35 9.63 -14.41 21.82
C GLN A 35 10.08 -13.00 22.21
N LYS A 36 9.18 -12.16 22.72
CA LYS A 36 9.44 -10.72 22.85
C LYS A 36 9.45 -10.23 24.30
N ILE A 37 8.40 -10.52 25.07
CA ILE A 37 8.23 -10.01 26.43
C ILE A 37 9.03 -10.82 27.45
N ARG A 38 8.92 -12.17 27.41
CA ARG A 38 9.67 -13.11 28.25
C ARG A 38 9.66 -12.78 29.75
N HIS A 39 8.56 -12.28 30.26
CA HIS A 39 8.42 -11.87 31.65
C HIS A 39 8.39 -13.07 32.60
N TYR A 40 7.71 -14.15 32.20
CA TYR A 40 7.56 -15.37 32.97
C TYR A 40 8.69 -16.37 32.70
N THR A 41 8.97 -17.21 33.69
CA THR A 41 9.83 -18.39 33.49
C THR A 41 9.10 -19.45 32.65
N ILE A 42 9.83 -20.45 32.15
CA ILE A 42 9.25 -21.52 31.32
C ILE A 42 8.12 -22.26 32.04
N GLU A 43 8.24 -22.40 33.37
CA GLU A 43 7.27 -23.10 34.23
C GLU A 43 6.00 -22.27 34.42
N ASP A 44 6.14 -20.98 34.68
CA ASP A 44 5.00 -20.06 34.88
C ASP A 44 4.16 -19.87 33.60
N ARG A 45 4.75 -20.14 32.42
CA ARG A 45 4.06 -20.09 31.12
C ARG A 45 3.18 -21.30 30.84
N ALA A 46 3.26 -22.37 31.62
CA ALA A 46 2.55 -23.63 31.34
C ALA A 46 1.04 -23.43 31.14
N ASN A 47 0.41 -22.54 31.93
CA ASN A 47 -1.02 -22.27 31.83
C ASN A 47 -1.36 -21.36 30.64
N LEU A 48 -0.49 -20.41 30.28
CA LEU A 48 -0.67 -19.58 29.08
C LEU A 48 -0.49 -20.37 27.77
N ARG A 49 0.21 -21.52 27.81
CA ARG A 49 0.34 -22.45 26.68
C ARG A 49 -0.93 -23.26 26.40
N LYS A 50 -1.85 -23.35 27.36
CA LYS A 50 -3.10 -24.12 27.22
C LYS A 50 -4.16 -23.34 26.44
N VAL A 51 -3.80 -22.90 25.23
CA VAL A 51 -4.63 -22.04 24.36
C VAL A 51 -6.01 -22.63 24.01
N GLY A 52 -6.13 -23.97 24.08
CA GLY A 52 -7.37 -24.71 23.85
C GLY A 52 -8.31 -24.80 25.06
N SER A 53 -7.81 -24.56 26.28
CA SER A 53 -8.58 -24.73 27.52
C SER A 53 -8.90 -23.36 28.13
N SER A 54 -10.13 -22.88 27.95
CA SER A 54 -10.56 -21.57 28.51
C SER A 54 -10.42 -21.50 30.03
N ASP A 55 -10.81 -22.58 30.70
CA ASP A 55 -10.87 -22.66 32.17
C ASP A 55 -9.51 -22.46 32.84
N GLU A 56 -8.43 -22.78 32.12
CA GLU A 56 -7.06 -22.66 32.61
C GLU A 56 -6.37 -21.40 32.09
N TRP A 57 -6.64 -21.02 30.84
CA TRP A 57 -5.99 -19.89 30.19
C TRP A 57 -6.51 -18.54 30.70
N ASP A 58 -7.83 -18.38 30.83
CA ASP A 58 -8.45 -17.12 31.23
C ASP A 58 -7.96 -16.64 32.62
N PRO A 59 -7.92 -17.46 33.68
CA PRO A 59 -7.37 -17.03 34.97
C PRO A 59 -5.86 -16.76 34.91
N ALA A 60 -5.11 -17.53 34.12
CA ALA A 60 -3.68 -17.30 33.93
C ALA A 60 -3.42 -15.96 33.22
N TYR A 61 -4.24 -15.59 32.25
CA TYR A 61 -4.14 -14.31 31.56
C TYR A 61 -4.51 -13.13 32.46
N VAL A 62 -5.50 -13.27 33.35
CA VAL A 62 -5.80 -12.24 34.35
C VAL A 62 -4.60 -12.00 35.28
N LYS A 63 -3.97 -13.07 35.77
CA LYS A 63 -2.74 -12.97 36.57
C LYS A 63 -1.61 -12.30 35.77
N TYR A 64 -1.41 -12.71 34.52
CA TYR A 64 -0.41 -12.14 33.63
C TYR A 64 -0.59 -10.64 33.42
N LYS A 65 -1.83 -10.17 33.23
CA LYS A 65 -2.13 -8.74 33.16
C LYS A 65 -1.72 -8.01 34.45
N LEU A 66 -2.04 -8.58 35.62
CA LEU A 66 -1.65 -7.97 36.90
C LEU A 66 -0.12 -7.86 37.03
N ASP A 67 0.60 -8.93 36.71
CA ASP A 67 2.05 -9.01 36.86
C ASP A 67 2.79 -8.06 35.89
N LEU A 68 2.28 -7.91 34.66
CA LEU A 68 2.76 -6.92 33.69
C LEU A 68 2.35 -5.48 34.00
N LYS A 69 1.57 -5.24 35.06
CA LYS A 69 1.00 -3.93 35.43
C LYS A 69 0.18 -3.34 34.28
N PHE A 70 -0.69 -4.16 33.71
CA PHE A 70 -1.60 -3.75 32.63
C PHE A 70 -2.48 -2.58 33.06
N PRO A 71 -2.75 -1.60 32.18
CA PRO A 71 -3.72 -0.55 32.46
C PRO A 71 -5.12 -1.12 32.65
N THR A 72 -5.82 -0.69 33.71
CA THR A 72 -7.14 -1.22 34.09
C THR A 72 -8.29 -0.60 33.29
N ASP A 73 -8.02 0.43 32.49
CA ASP A 73 -8.96 1.22 31.72
C ASP A 73 -9.24 0.66 30.31
N LEU A 74 -8.50 -0.38 29.89
CA LEU A 74 -8.66 -1.01 28.58
C LEU A 74 -9.92 -1.89 28.58
N LYS A 75 -10.82 -1.64 27.62
CA LYS A 75 -12.15 -2.27 27.59
C LYS A 75 -12.29 -3.32 26.50
N SER A 76 -11.52 -3.19 25.43
CA SER A 76 -11.60 -4.07 24.26
C SER A 76 -10.36 -4.95 24.11
N LYS A 77 -10.55 -6.15 23.53
CA LYS A 77 -9.44 -7.07 23.23
C LYS A 77 -8.42 -6.46 22.26
N SER A 78 -8.88 -5.60 21.35
CA SER A 78 -8.01 -4.88 20.42
C SER A 78 -7.11 -3.87 21.14
N GLU A 79 -7.63 -3.15 22.14
CA GLU A 79 -6.86 -2.26 22.99
C GLU A 79 -5.84 -3.03 23.82
N GLU A 80 -6.25 -4.14 24.46
CA GLU A 80 -5.34 -5.02 25.19
C GLU A 80 -4.20 -5.51 24.30
N LEU A 81 -4.53 -6.02 23.11
CA LEU A 81 -3.52 -6.54 22.19
C LEU A 81 -2.60 -5.42 21.67
N THR A 82 -3.16 -4.24 21.37
CA THR A 82 -2.37 -3.07 20.96
C THR A 82 -1.37 -2.69 22.05
N TRP A 83 -1.79 -2.68 23.30
CA TRP A 83 -0.90 -2.38 24.43
C TRP A 83 0.23 -3.41 24.53
N LEU A 84 -0.09 -4.71 24.42
CA LEU A 84 0.92 -5.78 24.43
C LEU A 84 1.93 -5.63 23.28
N PHE A 85 1.48 -5.30 22.08
CA PHE A 85 2.37 -5.03 20.96
C PHE A 85 3.28 -3.83 21.21
N LEU A 86 2.74 -2.71 21.68
CA LEU A 86 3.53 -1.52 21.98
C LEU A 86 4.54 -1.78 23.09
N TYR A 87 4.16 -2.57 24.11
CA TYR A 87 5.04 -2.99 25.18
C TYR A 87 6.19 -3.85 24.65
N ALA A 88 5.89 -4.86 23.83
CA ALA A 88 6.90 -5.70 23.18
C ALA A 88 7.84 -4.88 22.27
N ILE A 89 7.31 -3.95 21.47
CA ILE A 89 8.11 -3.06 20.61
C ILE A 89 9.03 -2.17 21.45
N LYS A 90 8.54 -1.65 22.59
CA LYS A 90 9.35 -0.86 23.51
C LYS A 90 10.52 -1.66 24.07
N LEU A 91 10.30 -2.92 24.44
CA LEU A 91 11.37 -3.82 24.90
C LEU A 91 12.39 -4.07 23.78
N GLU A 92 11.92 -4.49 22.59
CA GLU A 92 12.77 -4.72 21.42
C GLU A 92 13.62 -3.49 21.06
N TYR A 93 13.02 -2.30 21.10
CA TYR A 93 13.72 -1.05 20.87
C TYR A 93 14.75 -0.75 21.97
N SER A 94 14.42 -1.05 23.23
CA SER A 94 15.31 -0.79 24.35
C SER A 94 16.54 -1.69 24.31
N ASP A 95 16.36 -2.96 23.95
CA ASP A 95 17.44 -3.94 23.80
C ASP A 95 18.35 -3.63 22.60
N ASN A 96 17.77 -3.11 21.52
CA ASN A 96 18.49 -2.77 20.30
C ASN A 96 18.61 -1.25 20.07
N ALA A 97 18.62 -0.44 21.15
CA ALA A 97 18.54 1.01 21.05
C ALA A 97 19.63 1.59 20.14
N ASP A 98 20.85 1.06 20.21
CA ASP A 98 21.97 1.52 19.40
C ASP A 98 21.83 1.19 17.91
N ARG A 99 21.09 0.13 17.56
CA ARG A 99 20.75 -0.19 16.16
C ARG A 99 19.76 0.82 15.59
N TYR A 100 18.82 1.29 16.40
CA TYR A 100 17.72 2.15 15.93
C TYR A 100 17.99 3.65 16.12
N ARG A 101 18.80 4.06 17.09
CA ARG A 101 19.26 5.45 17.30
C ARG A 101 19.77 6.15 16.04
N PRO A 102 20.62 5.53 15.19
CA PRO A 102 21.08 6.18 13.97
C PRO A 102 19.95 6.30 12.94
N VAL A 103 18.94 5.43 12.96
CA VAL A 103 17.79 5.43 12.03
C VAL A 103 16.83 6.58 12.39
N THR A 104 17.28 7.81 12.19
CA THR A 104 16.43 8.99 12.24
C THR A 104 15.74 9.17 10.88
N ALA A 105 14.57 9.82 10.88
CA ALA A 105 13.89 10.20 9.63
C ALA A 105 14.83 11.01 8.71
N ALA A 106 15.70 11.84 9.29
CA ALA A 106 16.74 12.56 8.57
C ALA A 106 17.77 11.62 7.91
N ARG A 107 18.27 10.60 8.62
CA ARG A 107 19.21 9.64 8.04
C ARG A 107 18.58 8.77 6.96
N LYS A 108 17.31 8.35 7.11
CA LYS A 108 16.58 7.65 6.04
C LYS A 108 16.39 8.52 4.81
N LEU A 109 16.01 9.79 4.99
CA LEU A 109 15.93 10.75 3.88
C LEU A 109 17.29 10.95 3.19
N ASP A 110 18.38 10.97 3.95
CA ASP A 110 19.73 11.09 3.39
C ASP A 110 20.21 9.78 2.74
N GLU A 111 19.79 8.61 3.23
CA GLU A 111 20.01 7.31 2.58
C GLU A 111 19.19 7.16 1.30
N GLU A 112 17.93 7.62 1.28
CA GLU A 112 17.09 7.67 0.07
C GLU A 112 17.68 8.63 -0.97
N LYS A 113 18.16 9.81 -0.54
CA LYS A 113 18.90 10.75 -1.43
C LYS A 113 20.22 10.16 -1.96
N LYS A 114 20.90 9.32 -1.18
CA LYS A 114 22.13 8.62 -1.61
C LYS A 114 21.84 7.40 -2.47
N ALA A 115 20.73 6.70 -2.24
CA ALA A 115 20.26 5.60 -3.08
C ALA A 115 19.82 6.09 -4.47
N THR A 116 19.35 7.34 -4.58
CA THR A 116 19.09 8.03 -5.86
C THR A 116 20.36 8.47 -6.62
N ALA A 117 21.56 8.10 -6.17
CA ALA A 117 22.81 8.33 -6.93
C ALA A 117 23.00 7.32 -8.07
N ALA A 118 22.25 6.22 -8.11
CA ALA A 118 22.00 5.49 -9.35
C ALA A 118 20.87 6.23 -10.09
N PRO A 119 20.99 6.54 -11.38
CA PRO A 119 19.90 7.15 -12.13
C PRO A 119 18.78 6.11 -12.26
N GLU A 120 17.88 6.10 -11.27
CA GLU A 120 16.60 5.42 -11.40
C GLU A 120 15.83 6.25 -12.43
N ILE A 121 15.81 5.77 -13.68
CA ILE A 121 14.95 6.29 -14.72
C ILE A 121 13.53 5.92 -14.30
N LYS A 122 12.98 6.65 -13.31
CA LYS A 122 11.55 6.73 -13.11
C LYS A 122 11.05 7.38 -14.38
N SER A 123 10.64 6.53 -15.31
CA SER A 123 9.74 6.86 -16.40
C SER A 123 8.72 7.87 -15.87
N THR A 124 8.96 9.15 -16.14
CA THR A 124 8.06 10.26 -15.79
C THR A 124 6.86 10.28 -16.73
N ASN A 125 6.88 9.44 -17.76
CA ASN A 125 5.85 9.37 -18.76
C ASN A 125 4.85 8.25 -18.39
N PRO A 126 3.59 8.62 -18.06
CA PRO A 126 2.55 7.65 -17.70
C PRO A 126 2.21 6.66 -18.84
N PHE A 127 2.74 6.87 -20.04
CA PHE A 127 2.53 6.02 -21.21
C PHE A 127 3.61 4.94 -21.42
N ASP A 128 4.70 4.91 -20.66
CA ASP A 128 5.81 3.98 -20.92
C ASP A 128 5.46 2.50 -20.63
N ASN A 129 4.44 2.25 -19.81
CA ASN A 129 3.94 0.89 -19.53
C ASN A 129 2.79 0.46 -20.46
N ILE A 130 2.46 1.25 -21.49
CA ILE A 130 1.38 0.92 -22.42
C ILE A 130 1.92 0.11 -23.59
N ASP A 131 1.28 -1.02 -23.86
CA ASP A 131 1.50 -1.79 -25.08
C ASP A 131 0.71 -1.17 -26.26
N PHE A 132 1.43 -0.42 -27.09
CA PHE A 132 0.91 0.21 -28.30
C PHE A 132 0.53 -0.77 -29.41
N THR A 133 0.81 -2.07 -29.25
CA THR A 133 0.48 -3.13 -30.21
C THR A 133 -0.68 -4.02 -29.75
N SER A 134 -1.23 -3.76 -28.56
CA SER A 134 -2.40 -4.47 -28.07
C SER A 134 -3.66 -4.19 -28.92
N ALA A 135 -4.54 -5.20 -29.01
CA ALA A 135 -5.78 -5.10 -29.79
C ALA A 135 -6.69 -3.96 -29.29
N ASP A 136 -6.78 -3.76 -27.98
CA ASP A 136 -7.55 -2.68 -27.36
C ASP A 136 -7.01 -1.30 -27.77
N PHE A 137 -5.68 -1.15 -27.83
CA PHE A 137 -5.05 0.09 -28.26
C PHE A 137 -5.24 0.34 -29.76
N GLU A 138 -5.14 -0.70 -30.59
CA GLU A 138 -5.42 -0.63 -32.03
C GLU A 138 -6.86 -0.19 -32.31
N GLU A 139 -7.83 -0.82 -31.65
CA GLU A 139 -9.25 -0.48 -31.78
C GLU A 139 -9.52 0.95 -31.29
N GLY A 140 -8.95 1.33 -30.15
CA GLY A 140 -9.07 2.69 -29.58
C GLY A 140 -8.50 3.77 -30.51
N SER A 141 -7.31 3.54 -31.07
CA SER A 141 -6.68 4.43 -32.05
C SER A 141 -7.56 4.62 -33.29
N ARG A 142 -8.08 3.52 -33.85
CA ARG A 142 -8.94 3.55 -35.03
C ARG A 142 -10.26 4.28 -34.78
N LYS A 143 -10.93 4.01 -33.66
CA LYS A 143 -12.16 4.72 -33.26
C LYS A 143 -11.92 6.21 -33.07
N LEU A 144 -10.77 6.61 -32.52
CA LEU A 144 -10.42 8.02 -32.37
C LEU A 144 -10.22 8.69 -33.74
N ALA A 145 -9.48 8.04 -34.65
CA ALA A 145 -9.27 8.52 -36.00
C ALA A 145 -10.60 8.68 -36.77
N GLU A 146 -11.49 7.70 -36.67
CA GLU A 146 -12.83 7.74 -37.29
C GLU A 146 -13.66 8.93 -36.78
N LYS A 147 -13.69 9.15 -35.45
CA LYS A 147 -14.40 10.29 -34.84
C LYS A 147 -13.88 11.65 -35.32
N LEU A 148 -12.60 11.73 -35.65
CA LEU A 148 -11.96 12.94 -36.16
C LEU A 148 -12.03 13.07 -37.69
N GLY A 149 -12.68 12.12 -38.38
CA GLY A 149 -12.79 12.11 -39.84
C GLY A 149 -11.47 11.82 -40.55
N VAL A 150 -10.51 11.17 -39.87
CA VAL A 150 -9.25 10.75 -40.48
C VAL A 150 -9.47 9.51 -41.33
N ALA A 151 -8.94 9.50 -42.55
CA ALA A 151 -9.05 8.37 -43.45
C ALA A 151 -8.41 7.10 -42.88
N TYR A 152 -9.00 5.94 -43.20
CA TYR A 152 -8.51 4.64 -42.75
C TYR A 152 -7.08 4.38 -43.25
N HIS A 153 -6.26 3.82 -42.37
CA HIS A 153 -4.90 3.38 -42.68
C HIS A 153 -4.66 1.99 -42.07
N PRO A 154 -3.94 1.07 -42.75
CA PRO A 154 -3.68 -0.27 -42.23
C PRO A 154 -2.90 -0.25 -40.91
N ASP A 155 -1.91 0.65 -40.79
CA ASP A 155 -1.16 0.90 -39.54
C ASP A 155 -1.91 1.91 -38.65
N HIS A 156 -2.33 1.46 -37.46
CA HIS A 156 -3.08 2.26 -36.49
C HIS A 156 -2.25 3.35 -35.82
N LEU A 157 -0.92 3.24 -35.79
CA LEU A 157 -0.05 4.28 -35.23
C LEU A 157 0.03 5.49 -36.17
N VAL A 158 -0.02 5.24 -37.48
CA VAL A 158 -0.13 6.31 -38.48
C VAL A 158 -1.48 7.03 -38.36
N SER A 159 -2.57 6.28 -38.19
CA SER A 159 -3.89 6.86 -37.89
C SER A 159 -3.88 7.69 -36.60
N LEU A 160 -3.25 7.20 -35.53
CA LEU A 160 -3.13 7.91 -34.27
C LEU A 160 -2.34 9.22 -34.41
N ARG A 161 -1.24 9.19 -35.17
CA ARG A 161 -0.42 10.37 -35.43
C ARG A 161 -1.20 11.42 -36.22
N ALA A 162 -1.98 11.00 -37.21
CA ALA A 162 -2.86 11.88 -37.97
C ALA A 162 -3.94 12.49 -37.07
N ALA A 163 -4.59 11.68 -36.22
CA ALA A 163 -5.54 12.14 -35.21
C ALA A 163 -4.92 13.17 -34.26
N GLY A 164 -3.73 12.91 -33.73
CA GLY A 164 -3.00 13.85 -32.88
C GLY A 164 -2.71 15.18 -33.58
N ARG A 165 -2.35 15.14 -34.87
CA ARG A 165 -2.13 16.35 -35.67
C ARG A 165 -3.43 17.15 -35.80
N VAL A 166 -4.55 16.52 -36.13
CA VAL A 166 -5.87 17.18 -36.22
C VAL A 166 -6.24 17.84 -34.89
N ILE A 167 -6.08 17.13 -33.77
CA ILE A 167 -6.36 17.69 -32.44
C ILE A 167 -5.48 18.91 -32.18
N SER A 168 -4.17 18.81 -32.43
CA SER A 168 -3.24 19.91 -32.17
C SER A 168 -3.45 21.13 -33.06
N THR A 169 -3.95 20.95 -34.29
CA THR A 169 -4.13 22.06 -35.24
C THR A 169 -5.52 22.65 -35.22
N GLN A 170 -6.56 21.84 -35.02
CA GLN A 170 -7.96 22.26 -35.14
C GLN A 170 -8.66 22.41 -33.78
N PHE A 171 -8.17 21.74 -32.74
CA PHE A 171 -8.79 21.72 -31.41
C PHE A 171 -7.89 22.31 -30.32
N ASN A 172 -6.89 23.11 -30.70
CA ASN A 172 -6.12 23.88 -29.72
C ASN A 172 -6.91 25.10 -29.21
N LYS A 173 -6.45 25.67 -28.09
CA LYS A 173 -7.15 26.78 -27.40
C LYS A 173 -7.27 28.05 -28.25
N ASP A 174 -6.41 28.24 -29.24
CA ASP A 174 -6.37 29.45 -30.05
C ASP A 174 -7.29 29.30 -31.27
N THR A 175 -7.24 28.16 -31.95
CA THR A 175 -8.14 27.82 -33.07
C THR A 175 -9.60 27.72 -32.61
N LEU A 176 -9.87 27.27 -31.39
CA LEU A 176 -11.23 27.24 -30.85
C LEU A 176 -11.82 28.64 -30.56
N LYS A 177 -11.00 29.70 -30.51
CA LYS A 177 -11.48 31.08 -30.38
C LYS A 177 -11.82 31.69 -31.73
N GLU A 178 -11.34 31.10 -32.83
CA GLU A 178 -11.62 31.59 -34.17
C GLU A 178 -13.08 31.27 -34.51
N PRO A 179 -13.84 32.24 -35.06
CA PRO A 179 -15.21 32.01 -35.45
C PRO A 179 -15.25 30.98 -36.58
N ILE A 180 -16.14 29.99 -36.45
CA ILE A 180 -16.36 28.98 -37.50
C ILE A 180 -16.77 29.72 -38.78
N ILE A 181 -15.95 29.62 -39.83
CA ILE A 181 -16.24 30.22 -41.13
C ILE A 181 -17.36 29.40 -41.78
N THR A 182 -18.61 29.78 -41.50
CA THR A 182 -19.79 29.28 -42.22
C THR A 182 -19.92 30.06 -43.53
N GLY A 183 -19.06 29.79 -44.51
CA GLY A 183 -19.22 30.31 -45.86
C GLY A 183 -20.30 29.53 -46.61
N LYS A 184 -21.32 30.22 -47.13
CA LYS A 184 -22.17 29.62 -48.17
C LYS A 184 -21.29 29.36 -49.41
N PRO A 185 -21.46 28.24 -50.12
CA PRO A 185 -20.72 27.99 -51.36
C PRO A 185 -20.84 29.18 -52.30
N PHE A 186 -19.73 29.58 -52.90
CA PHE A 186 -19.72 30.62 -53.91
C PHE A 186 -20.63 30.16 -55.06
N PRO A 187 -21.64 30.96 -55.49
CA PRO A 187 -22.48 30.58 -56.62
C PRO A 187 -21.59 30.42 -57.85
N LEU A 188 -21.60 29.23 -58.44
CA LEU A 188 -21.10 29.06 -59.80
C LEU A 188 -22.26 29.54 -60.69
N ASP A 189 -22.14 30.74 -61.23
CA ASP A 189 -23.02 31.17 -62.33
C ASP A 189 -22.65 30.34 -63.58
N GLU A 190 -23.67 29.72 -64.20
CA GLU A 190 -23.55 28.92 -65.43
C GLU A 190 -23.09 29.72 -66.65
#